data_AF-A0A7Y0S0N1-F1
#
_entry.id   AF-A0A7Y0S0N1-F1
#
_cell.length_a   1.000
_cell.length_b   1.000
_cell.length_c   1.000
_cell.angle_alpha   90.00
_cell.angle_beta   90.00
_cell.angle_gamma   90.00
#
_symmetry.space_group_name_H-M   'P 1'
#
loop_
_entity.id
_entity.type
_entity.pdbx_description
1 polymer ?
#
loop_
_entity_poly.entity_id
_entity_poly.type
_entity_poly.pdbx_seq_one_letter_code
_entity_poly.pdbx_strand_id
1 'polypeptide(L)'
;YSAALIAESVKAAGLEIWTDVPGIYTTDPRIAPKASPIPEISFSEASEMANFGAKILHPSTLVPALRHDIPVFVGSSKEPEKGGTWIRHQVESSPLFRALALRCNQTMVTLRSANMFHAYGFLAKVFEILAKHKISVDLITTSEISVSLTLDQTDTSGGAPQLPQAVREELGELCKVEV
;
A
#
# COMPACT_ATOMS: atom_id res chain seq x y z
N TYR A 1 16.08 3.97 -2.32
CA TYR A 1 16.08 5.35 -1.83
C TYR A 1 17.38 6.07 -2.12
N SER A 2 18.54 5.57 -1.68
CA SER A 2 19.85 6.20 -1.94
C SER A 2 20.11 6.47 -3.44
N ALA A 3 19.80 5.51 -4.31
CA ALA A 3 19.94 5.68 -5.75
C ALA A 3 19.07 6.83 -6.32
N ALA A 4 17.85 7.01 -5.80
CA ALA A 4 16.97 8.10 -6.22
C ALA A 4 17.49 9.47 -5.76
N LEU A 5 18.08 9.57 -4.56
CA LEU A 5 18.72 10.80 -4.09
C LEU A 5 19.96 11.17 -4.93
N ILE A 6 20.75 10.16 -5.33
CA ILE A 6 21.91 10.37 -6.21
C ILE A 6 21.42 10.81 -7.59
N ALA A 7 20.41 10.14 -8.15
CA ALA A 7 19.83 10.50 -9.44
C ALA A 7 19.32 11.95 -9.45
N GLU A 8 18.64 12.36 -8.37
CA GLU A 8 18.19 13.74 -8.17
C GLU A 8 19.37 14.72 -8.10
N SER A 9 20.42 14.42 -7.32
CA SER A 9 21.55 15.34 -7.12
C SER A 9 22.38 15.57 -8.39
N VAL A 10 22.52 14.54 -9.22
CA VAL A 10 23.24 14.63 -10.50
C VAL A 10 22.34 15.01 -11.69
N LYS A 11 21.04 15.23 -11.45
CA LYS A 11 20.03 15.45 -12.51
C LYS A 11 20.09 14.38 -13.60
N ALA A 12 20.10 13.13 -13.17
CA ALA A 12 20.22 11.99 -14.06
C ALA A 12 19.06 11.95 -15.07
N ALA A 13 19.34 11.50 -16.30
CA ALA A 13 18.32 11.30 -17.32
C ALA A 13 17.37 10.12 -17.00
N GLY A 14 17.76 9.25 -16.07
CA GLY A 14 16.98 8.09 -15.62
C GLY A 14 17.61 7.41 -14.42
N LEU A 15 16.81 6.63 -13.71
CA LEU A 15 17.22 5.81 -12.58
C LEU A 15 16.90 4.35 -12.91
N GLU A 16 17.89 3.46 -12.83
CA GLU A 16 17.66 2.03 -13.04
C GLU A 16 17.78 1.27 -11.72
N ILE A 17 16.77 0.47 -11.41
CA ILE A 17 16.73 -0.41 -10.25
C ILE A 17 16.72 -1.85 -10.74
N TRP A 18 17.84 -2.53 -10.51
CA TRP A 18 18.04 -3.92 -10.88
C TRP A 18 17.80 -4.82 -9.66
N THR A 19 16.82 -5.72 -9.78
CA THR A 19 16.37 -6.63 -8.72
C THR A 19 16.36 -8.09 -9.22
N ASP A 20 15.75 -9.01 -8.50
CA ASP A 20 15.64 -10.44 -8.84
C ASP A 20 14.36 -10.81 -9.62
N VAL A 21 13.47 -9.85 -9.87
CA VAL A 21 12.24 -9.99 -10.65
C VAL A 21 12.29 -9.16 -11.94
N PRO A 22 11.80 -9.68 -13.08
CA PRO A 22 11.85 -8.99 -14.38
C PRO A 22 10.74 -7.93 -14.51
N GLY A 23 10.79 -6.91 -13.65
CA GLY A 23 9.85 -5.79 -13.64
C GLY A 23 8.57 -6.04 -12.81
N ILE A 24 7.55 -5.23 -13.11
CA ILE A 24 6.24 -5.21 -12.47
C ILE A 24 5.26 -5.99 -13.35
N TYR A 25 4.43 -6.84 -12.73
CA TYR A 25 3.45 -7.67 -13.42
C TYR A 25 2.02 -7.21 -13.10
N THR A 26 1.08 -7.59 -13.96
CA THR A 26 -0.36 -7.32 -13.76
C THR A 26 -0.92 -7.95 -12.48
N THR A 27 -0.33 -9.05 -12.00
CA THR A 27 -0.56 -9.62 -10.67
C THR A 27 0.60 -10.56 -10.33
N ASP A 28 0.60 -11.22 -9.17
CA ASP A 28 1.64 -12.19 -8.80
C ASP A 28 1.58 -13.41 -9.74
N PRO A 29 2.64 -13.68 -10.55
CA PRO A 29 2.69 -14.83 -11.46
C PRO A 29 2.59 -16.18 -10.75
N ARG A 30 2.91 -16.24 -9.45
CA ARG A 30 2.78 -17.43 -8.61
C ARG A 30 1.32 -17.76 -8.29
N ILE A 31 0.45 -16.75 -8.31
CA ILE A 31 -0.99 -16.88 -8.05
C ILE A 31 -1.74 -17.06 -9.38
N ALA A 32 -1.43 -16.23 -10.39
CA ALA A 32 -2.07 -16.29 -11.69
C ALA A 32 -1.01 -16.47 -12.81
N PRO A 33 -0.91 -17.66 -13.41
CA PRO A 33 0.07 -17.94 -14.48
C PRO A 33 -0.08 -17.08 -15.74
N LYS A 34 -1.26 -16.44 -15.92
CA LYS A 34 -1.54 -15.52 -17.02
C LYS A 34 -1.07 -14.08 -16.74
N ALA A 35 -0.41 -13.83 -15.61
CA ALA A 35 0.16 -12.53 -15.30
C ALA A 35 1.17 -12.14 -16.39
N SER A 36 1.06 -10.90 -16.87
CA SER A 36 1.91 -10.36 -17.92
C SER A 36 2.76 -9.22 -17.37
N PRO A 37 3.99 -9.04 -17.86
CA PRO A 37 4.81 -7.89 -17.49
C PRO A 37 4.14 -6.60 -17.98
N ILE A 38 4.23 -5.55 -17.16
CA ILE A 38 3.76 -4.21 -17.48
C ILE A 38 4.94 -3.44 -18.06
N PRO A 39 4.88 -2.97 -19.32
CA PRO A 39 6.01 -2.26 -19.93
C PRO A 39 6.20 -0.87 -19.31
N GLU A 40 5.10 -0.21 -18.96
CA GLU A 40 5.09 1.14 -18.42
C GLU A 40 3.96 1.31 -17.41
N ILE A 41 4.20 2.07 -16.34
CA ILE A 41 3.24 2.37 -15.28
C ILE A 41 3.47 3.78 -14.73
N SER A 42 2.43 4.46 -14.27
CA SER A 42 2.61 5.76 -13.65
C SER A 42 3.17 5.64 -12.23
N PHE A 43 3.79 6.70 -11.72
CA PHE A 43 4.19 6.74 -10.31
C PHE A 43 3.00 6.54 -9.35
N SER A 44 1.82 7.10 -9.68
CA SER A 44 0.62 6.93 -8.86
C SER A 44 0.15 5.48 -8.85
N GLU A 45 0.06 4.83 -10.01
CA GLU A 45 -0.34 3.42 -10.12
C GLU A 45 0.65 2.51 -9.39
N ALA A 46 1.95 2.71 -9.58
CA ALA A 46 2.98 1.93 -8.90
C ALA A 46 2.94 2.13 -7.38
N SER A 47 2.67 3.36 -6.91
CA SER A 47 2.54 3.68 -5.49
C SER A 47 1.36 2.95 -4.85
N GLU A 48 0.19 3.00 -5.49
CA GLU A 48 -1.01 2.31 -5.01
C GLU A 48 -0.81 0.79 -5.00
N MET A 49 -0.22 0.23 -6.06
CA MET A 49 0.10 -1.20 -6.11
C MET A 49 1.00 -1.62 -4.94
N ALA A 50 2.05 -0.84 -4.66
CA ALA A 50 2.96 -1.11 -3.57
C ALA A 50 2.29 -1.02 -2.20
N ASN A 51 1.41 -0.04 -2.00
CA ASN A 51 0.64 0.12 -0.77
C ASN A 51 -0.30 -1.08 -0.52
N PHE A 52 -0.92 -1.62 -1.57
CA PHE A 52 -1.83 -2.76 -1.49
C PHE A 52 -1.18 -4.13 -1.72
N GLY A 53 0.12 -4.25 -1.45
CA GLY A 53 0.79 -5.55 -1.29
C GLY A 53 1.67 -6.00 -2.45
N ALA A 54 1.81 -5.21 -3.52
CA ALA A 54 2.82 -5.51 -4.54
C ALA A 54 4.22 -5.25 -3.98
N LYS A 55 4.94 -6.33 -3.62
CA LYS A 55 6.29 -6.28 -3.07
C LYS A 55 7.33 -5.98 -4.16
N ILE A 56 7.50 -4.72 -4.51
CA ILE A 56 8.43 -4.32 -5.58
C ILE A 56 9.28 -3.16 -5.11
N LEU A 57 8.67 -2.01 -4.83
CA LEU A 57 9.35 -0.81 -4.37
C LEU A 57 8.46 -0.03 -3.42
N HIS A 58 9.01 0.36 -2.27
CA HIS A 58 8.28 1.21 -1.35
C HIS A 58 8.11 2.62 -1.96
N PRO A 59 6.90 3.21 -1.99
CA PRO A 59 6.64 4.48 -2.67
C PRO A 59 7.58 5.62 -2.28
N SER A 60 7.89 5.74 -0.97
CA SER A 60 8.83 6.74 -0.44
C SER A 60 10.23 6.68 -1.07
N THR A 61 10.61 5.54 -1.65
CA THR A 61 11.92 5.39 -2.29
C THR A 61 12.03 6.10 -3.63
N LEU A 62 10.89 6.43 -4.25
CA LEU A 62 10.77 7.04 -5.58
C LEU A 62 10.49 8.55 -5.52
N VAL A 63 10.14 9.09 -4.35
CA VAL A 63 9.83 10.52 -4.16
C VAL A 63 10.91 11.46 -4.73
N PRO A 64 12.23 11.23 -4.52
CA PRO A 64 13.26 12.08 -5.12
C PRO A 64 13.23 12.09 -6.66
N ALA A 65 12.97 10.94 -7.28
CA ALA A 65 12.88 10.82 -8.73
C ALA A 65 11.62 11.53 -9.27
N LEU A 66 10.49 11.40 -8.56
CA LEU A 66 9.23 12.07 -8.91
C LEU A 66 9.34 13.59 -8.93
N ARG A 67 10.06 14.20 -7.97
CA ARG A 67 10.22 15.67 -7.89
C ARG A 67 10.92 16.30 -9.10
N HIS A 68 11.72 15.52 -9.82
CA HIS A 68 12.52 15.96 -10.95
C HIS A 68 12.14 15.24 -12.25
N ASP A 69 10.97 14.59 -12.29
CA ASP A 69 10.47 13.83 -13.45
C ASP A 69 11.47 12.82 -14.01
N ILE A 70 12.30 12.23 -13.13
CA ILE A 70 13.32 11.25 -13.52
C ILE A 70 12.61 9.91 -13.74
N PRO A 71 12.61 9.34 -14.96
CA PRO A 71 12.01 8.05 -15.23
C PRO A 71 12.78 6.94 -14.51
N VAL A 72 12.05 5.98 -13.94
CA VAL A 72 12.64 4.88 -13.18
C VAL A 72 12.42 3.56 -13.90
N PHE A 73 13.48 2.84 -14.21
CA PHE A 73 13.41 1.49 -14.75
C PHE A 73 13.51 0.46 -13.64
N VAL A 74 12.70 -0.61 -13.71
CA VAL A 74 12.78 -1.76 -12.81
C VAL A 74 12.94 -3.03 -13.64
N GLY A 75 14.05 -3.74 -13.46
CA GLY A 75 14.37 -4.94 -14.23
C GLY A 75 15.09 -6.02 -13.42
N SER A 76 15.25 -7.20 -14.01
CA SER A 76 15.94 -8.33 -13.38
C SER A 76 17.42 -8.33 -13.73
N SER A 77 18.30 -8.36 -12.73
CA SER A 77 19.74 -8.54 -12.95
C SER A 77 20.10 -9.96 -13.41
N LYS A 78 19.21 -10.93 -13.19
CA LYS A 78 19.40 -12.33 -13.59
C LYS A 78 18.92 -12.61 -15.01
N GLU A 79 17.96 -11.82 -15.49
CA GLU A 79 17.28 -12.01 -16.77
C GLU A 79 17.13 -10.65 -17.49
N PRO A 80 18.24 -9.93 -17.76
CA PRO A 80 18.20 -8.59 -18.35
C PRO A 80 17.55 -8.56 -19.74
N GLU A 81 17.61 -9.66 -20.48
CA GLU A 81 16.99 -9.82 -21.80
C GLU A 81 15.47 -9.82 -21.77
N LYS A 82 14.85 -10.09 -20.60
CA LYS A 82 13.39 -10.04 -20.44
C LYS A 82 12.86 -8.61 -20.33
N GLY A 83 13.74 -7.61 -20.31
CA GLY A 83 13.38 -6.21 -20.15
C GLY A 83 12.93 -5.89 -18.73
N GLY A 84 11.94 -5.00 -18.61
CA GLY A 84 11.44 -4.54 -17.33
C GLY A 84 10.31 -3.53 -17.48
N THR A 85 10.05 -2.79 -16.41
CA THR A 85 8.98 -1.80 -16.35
C THR A 85 9.54 -0.41 -16.19
N TRP A 86 9.05 0.54 -17.00
CA TRP A 86 9.30 1.95 -16.81
C TRP A 86 8.23 2.59 -15.93
N ILE A 87 8.65 3.29 -14.90
CA ILE A 87 7.81 4.11 -14.03
C ILE A 87 8.01 5.57 -14.45
N ARG A 88 6.94 6.22 -14.90
CA ARG A 88 6.95 7.60 -15.40
C ARG A 88 5.85 8.45 -14.78
N HIS A 89 5.94 9.77 -14.95
CA HIS A 89 4.86 10.67 -14.53
C HIS A 89 3.65 10.57 -15.47
N GLN A 90 3.90 10.58 -16.78
CA GLN A 90 2.91 10.35 -17.81
C GLN A 90 3.22 9.05 -18.54
N VAL A 91 2.17 8.31 -18.86
CA VAL A 91 2.23 7.02 -19.53
C VAL A 91 1.43 7.08 -20.83
N GLU A 92 1.84 6.33 -21.84
CA GLU A 92 1.17 6.33 -23.15
C GLU A 92 -0.24 5.73 -23.08
N SER A 93 -0.42 4.72 -22.23
CA SER A 93 -1.68 4.00 -22.05
C SER A 93 -2.11 4.04 -20.59
N SER A 94 -3.40 4.30 -20.35
CA SER A 94 -4.03 4.25 -19.02
C SER A 94 -5.35 3.47 -19.11
N PRO A 95 -5.29 2.13 -19.07
CA PRO A 95 -6.49 1.30 -19.07
C PRO A 95 -7.26 1.46 -17.77
N LEU A 96 -8.57 1.15 -17.78
CA LEU A 96 -9.43 1.23 -16.60
C LEU A 96 -8.90 0.39 -15.42
N PHE A 97 -8.33 -0.78 -15.72
CA PHE A 97 -7.66 -1.64 -14.75
C PHE A 97 -6.34 -2.12 -15.34
N ARG A 98 -5.22 -1.76 -14.70
CA ARG A 98 -3.87 -2.18 -15.14
C ARG A 98 -3.38 -3.43 -14.43
N ALA A 99 -3.62 -3.50 -13.12
CA ALA A 99 -3.08 -4.55 -12.27
C ALA A 99 -4.00 -4.84 -11.08
N LEU A 100 -3.82 -6.02 -10.50
CA LEU A 100 -4.47 -6.48 -9.28
C LEU A 100 -3.38 -6.90 -8.28
N ALA A 101 -3.27 -6.14 -7.19
CA ALA A 101 -2.42 -6.45 -6.06
C ALA A 101 -3.23 -7.18 -4.98
N LEU A 102 -2.62 -8.17 -4.34
CA LEU A 102 -3.22 -8.92 -3.24
C LEU A 102 -2.45 -8.63 -1.95
N ARG A 103 -3.15 -8.07 -0.96
CA ARG A 103 -2.65 -7.92 0.41
C ARG A 103 -3.26 -9.01 1.29
N CYS A 104 -2.46 -10.01 1.65
CA CYS A 104 -2.85 -11.04 2.60
C CYS A 104 -2.69 -10.56 4.05
N ASN A 105 -3.15 -11.38 5.00
CA ASN A 105 -2.91 -11.19 6.44
C ASN A 105 -3.42 -9.83 6.94
N GLN A 106 -4.68 -9.53 6.65
CA GLN A 106 -5.35 -8.34 7.14
C GLN A 106 -6.31 -8.71 8.27
N THR A 107 -6.44 -7.83 9.24
CA THR A 107 -7.40 -7.98 10.35
C THR A 107 -8.41 -6.86 10.26
N MET A 108 -9.67 -7.25 10.13
CA MET A 108 -10.79 -6.33 10.06
C MET A 108 -11.40 -6.21 11.44
N VAL A 109 -11.56 -4.99 11.92
CA VAL A 109 -12.28 -4.69 13.16
C VAL A 109 -13.55 -3.95 12.79
N THR A 110 -14.70 -4.46 13.22
CA THR A 110 -15.99 -3.83 13.05
C THR A 110 -16.49 -3.32 14.40
N LEU A 111 -16.67 -2.01 14.47
CA LEU A 111 -17.23 -1.28 15.60
C LEU A 111 -18.70 -0.99 15.31
N ARG A 112 -19.60 -1.41 16.18
CA ARG A 112 -21.04 -1.12 16.06
C ARG A 112 -21.54 -0.34 17.26
N SER A 113 -22.20 0.78 17.00
CA SER A 113 -22.80 1.61 18.04
C SER A 113 -24.04 2.33 17.52
N ALA A 114 -25.19 2.12 18.16
CA ALA A 114 -26.39 2.90 17.89
C ALA A 114 -26.20 4.38 18.26
N ASN A 115 -25.28 4.66 19.18
CA ASN A 115 -24.92 6.02 19.60
C ASN A 115 -24.08 6.77 18.56
N MET A 116 -23.74 6.16 17.42
CA MET A 116 -23.11 6.86 16.30
C MET A 116 -24.14 7.64 15.47
N PHE A 117 -25.41 7.24 15.52
CA PHE A 117 -26.49 7.89 14.77
C PHE A 117 -26.74 9.32 15.30
N HIS A 118 -26.52 10.32 14.45
CA HIS A 118 -26.60 11.75 14.78
C HIS A 118 -25.67 12.25 15.92
N ALA A 119 -24.67 11.47 16.30
CA ALA A 119 -23.68 11.88 17.30
C ALA A 119 -22.37 12.32 16.63
N TYR A 120 -21.84 13.44 17.10
CA TYR A 120 -20.49 13.90 16.74
C TYR A 120 -19.45 13.29 17.69
N GLY A 121 -18.22 13.13 17.20
CA GLY A 121 -17.08 12.74 18.03
C GLY A 121 -16.90 11.24 18.29
N PHE A 122 -17.81 10.36 17.84
CA PHE A 122 -17.60 8.91 17.96
C PHE A 122 -16.32 8.46 17.24
N LEU A 123 -16.18 8.80 15.95
CA LEU A 123 -14.99 8.50 15.17
C LEU A 123 -13.73 9.14 15.77
N ALA A 124 -13.83 10.37 16.28
CA ALA A 124 -12.71 11.05 16.92
C ALA A 124 -12.19 10.27 18.14
N LYS A 125 -13.08 9.82 19.03
CA LYS A 125 -12.73 8.99 20.19
C LYS A 125 -12.13 7.65 19.78
N VAL A 126 -12.68 7.00 18.76
CA VAL A 126 -12.15 5.73 18.23
C VAL A 126 -10.71 5.92 17.74
N PHE A 127 -10.45 6.93 16.89
CA PHE A 127 -9.10 7.19 16.38
C PHE A 127 -8.14 7.70 17.47
N GLU A 128 -8.64 8.42 18.48
CA GLU A 128 -7.85 8.81 19.65
C GLU A 128 -7.36 7.59 20.44
N ILE A 129 -8.23 6.61 20.69
CA ILE A 129 -7.86 5.34 21.34
C ILE A 129 -6.83 4.58 20.48
N LEU A 130 -7.09 4.43 19.18
CA LEU A 130 -6.16 3.75 18.27
C LEU A 130 -4.79 4.44 18.24
N ALA A 131 -4.77 5.78 18.16
CA ALA A 131 -3.54 6.57 18.15
C ALA A 131 -2.76 6.48 19.47
N LYS A 132 -3.45 6.49 20.62
CA LYS A 132 -2.86 6.29 21.96
C LYS A 132 -2.10 4.96 22.04
N HIS A 133 -2.63 3.91 21.42
CA HIS A 133 -2.00 2.59 21.35
C HIS A 133 -1.11 2.39 20.11
N LYS A 134 -0.86 3.44 19.33
CA LYS A 134 -0.02 3.44 18.12
C LYS A 134 -0.47 2.40 17.07
N ILE A 135 -1.78 2.21 16.93
CA ILE A 135 -2.36 1.33 15.93
C ILE A 135 -2.60 2.11 14.65
N SER A 136 -1.94 1.69 13.57
CA SER A 136 -2.17 2.20 12.22
C SER A 136 -3.39 1.53 11.58
N VAL A 137 -4.15 2.29 10.80
CA VAL A 137 -5.36 1.84 10.09
C VAL A 137 -5.14 2.04 8.60
N ASP A 138 -5.48 1.05 7.78
CA ASP A 138 -5.31 1.07 6.33
C ASP A 138 -6.61 1.46 5.60
N LEU A 139 -7.66 0.66 5.76
CA LEU A 139 -8.97 0.89 5.13
C LEU A 139 -10.02 1.23 6.17
N ILE A 140 -10.93 2.12 5.81
CA ILE A 140 -12.07 2.52 6.64
C ILE A 140 -13.33 2.52 5.77
N THR A 141 -14.38 1.88 6.25
CA THR A 141 -15.73 2.00 5.70
C THR A 141 -16.72 2.28 6.82
N THR A 142 -17.66 3.19 6.57
CA THR A 142 -18.61 3.69 7.56
C THR A 142 -20.04 3.51 7.08
N SER A 143 -20.92 3.10 7.98
CA SER A 143 -22.37 3.24 7.88
C SER A 143 -22.87 4.20 8.97
N GLU A 144 -24.18 4.35 9.08
CA GLU A 144 -24.84 5.18 10.09
C GLU A 144 -24.64 4.67 11.53
N ILE A 145 -24.38 3.36 11.70
CA ILE A 145 -24.27 2.71 13.02
C ILE A 145 -23.03 1.83 13.17
N SER A 146 -22.20 1.72 12.13
CA SER A 146 -21.02 0.85 12.14
C SER A 146 -19.83 1.45 11.41
N VAL A 147 -18.64 1.07 11.87
CA VAL A 147 -17.37 1.40 11.24
C VAL A 147 -16.57 0.13 11.14
N SER A 148 -16.17 -0.25 9.94
CA SER A 148 -15.24 -1.35 9.71
C SER A 148 -13.90 -0.79 9.28
N LEU A 149 -12.84 -1.24 9.93
CA LEU A 149 -11.49 -0.76 9.73
C LEU A 149 -10.49 -1.92 9.65
N THR A 150 -9.52 -1.83 8.75
CA THR A 150 -8.42 -2.81 8.68
C THR A 150 -7.19 -2.29 9.39
N LEU A 151 -6.54 -3.17 10.14
CA LEU A 151 -5.33 -2.83 10.88
C LEU A 151 -4.10 -2.95 9.99
N ASP A 152 -3.17 -2.02 10.17
CA ASP A 152 -1.87 -2.02 9.51
C ASP A 152 -0.77 -2.33 10.55
N GLN A 153 0.05 -3.36 10.29
CA GLN A 153 1.29 -3.60 11.04
C GLN A 153 2.49 -3.41 10.12
N THR A 154 3.39 -2.52 10.54
CA THR A 154 4.70 -2.33 9.92
C THR A 154 5.70 -3.42 10.30
N ASP A 155 5.43 -4.21 11.35
CA ASP A 155 6.28 -5.30 11.84
C ASP A 155 5.49 -6.61 11.89
N THR A 156 5.33 -7.24 10.72
CA THR A 156 4.70 -8.56 10.64
C THR A 156 5.78 -9.61 10.53
N SER A 157 5.95 -10.41 11.58
CA SER A 157 6.65 -11.71 11.56
C SER A 157 5.94 -12.75 10.67
N GLY A 158 5.26 -12.31 9.61
CA GLY A 158 4.45 -13.11 8.70
C GLY A 158 2.97 -13.29 9.09
N GLY A 159 2.52 -12.76 10.23
CA GLY A 159 1.13 -12.88 10.71
C GLY A 159 0.22 -11.71 10.35
N ALA A 160 -1.09 -11.90 10.49
CA ALA A 160 -2.05 -10.80 10.43
C ALA A 160 -1.96 -9.94 11.70
N PRO A 161 -2.15 -8.61 11.60
CA PRO A 161 -2.19 -7.71 12.76
C PRO A 161 -3.17 -8.19 13.82
N GLN A 162 -2.82 -8.11 15.10
CA GLN A 162 -3.77 -8.44 16.15
C GLN A 162 -4.19 -7.17 16.88
N LEU A 163 -5.48 -7.05 17.17
CA LEU A 163 -5.99 -6.00 18.03
C LEU A 163 -5.59 -6.34 19.48
N PRO A 164 -4.74 -5.53 20.15
CA PRO A 164 -4.33 -5.80 21.52
C PRO A 164 -5.55 -5.80 22.44
N GLN A 165 -5.56 -6.70 23.43
CA GLN A 165 -6.69 -6.87 24.35
C GLN A 165 -7.06 -5.56 25.08
N ALA A 166 -6.07 -4.77 25.50
CA ALA A 166 -6.30 -3.48 26.14
C ALA A 166 -7.08 -2.49 25.24
N VAL A 167 -6.80 -2.49 23.93
CA VAL A 167 -7.52 -1.64 22.97
C VAL A 167 -8.93 -2.14 22.76
N ARG A 168 -9.11 -3.47 22.70
CA ARG A 168 -10.44 -4.09 22.58
C ARG A 168 -11.33 -3.75 23.77
N GLU A 169 -10.78 -3.72 24.98
CA GLU A 169 -11.50 -3.34 26.20
C GLU A 169 -11.88 -1.86 26.19
N GLU A 170 -10.94 -0.96 25.86
CA GLU A 170 -11.18 0.49 25.80
C GLU A 170 -12.19 0.86 24.70
N LEU A 171 -12.12 0.23 23.52
CA LEU A 171 -13.14 0.37 22.47
C LEU A 171 -14.49 -0.23 22.89
N GLY A 172 -14.46 -1.29 23.71
CA GLY A 172 -15.64 -1.97 24.26
C GLY A 172 -16.50 -1.08 25.16
N GLU A 173 -15.91 -0.07 25.81
CA GLU A 173 -16.65 0.93 26.59
C GLU A 173 -17.52 1.85 25.72
N LEU A 174 -17.14 2.04 24.45
CA LEU A 174 -17.81 2.94 23.51
C LEU A 174 -18.76 2.22 22.56
N CYS A 175 -18.46 0.98 22.20
CA CYS A 175 -19.15 0.24 21.15
C CYS A 175 -18.95 -1.27 21.25
N LYS A 176 -19.75 -2.03 20.49
CA LYS A 176 -19.51 -3.45 20.32
C LYS A 176 -18.38 -3.67 19.30
N VAL A 177 -17.33 -4.38 19.71
CA VAL A 177 -16.16 -4.69 18.88
C VAL A 177 -16.20 -6.13 18.38
N GLU A 178 -16.14 -6.30 17.06
CA GLU A 178 -16.04 -7.58 16.34
C GLU A 178 -14.72 -7.59 15.56
N VAL A 179 -13.93 -8.67 15.64
CA VAL A 179 -12.63 -8.84 14.95
C VAL A 179 -12.70 -10.09 14.11
#